data_AF-A0A6C0I4L8-F1
#
_entry.id   AF-A0A6C0I4L8-F1
#
_cell.length_a   1.000
_cell.length_b   1.000
_cell.length_c   1.000
_cell.angle_alpha   90.00
_cell.angle_beta   90.00
_cell.angle_gamma   90.00
#
_symmetry.space_group_name_H-M   'P 1'
#
loop_
_entity.id
_entity.type
_entity.pdbx_description
1 polymer ?
#
loop_
_entity_poly.entity_id
_entity_poly.type
_entity_poly.pdbx_seq_one_letter_code
_entity_poly.pdbx_strand_id
1 'polypeptide(L)'
;MDDRAWSQEEDIHLNKLYNEDTLSIMDISNVIKRTPGTIISRLLKLQYIVSRSSVRGYKTYKESDLYKEIVSANKDKKEKVDKKKREGRDNKREGVVDNNNNNSITELKKDVQEIKESLKELLTMMKAVYDFENNDNDNDSANH
;
A
#
# COMPACT_ATOMS: atom_id res chain seq x y z
N MET A 1 14.97 -3.30 -18.22
CA MET A 1 13.58 -2.97 -17.86
C MET A 1 13.20 -1.79 -18.73
N ASP A 2 12.02 -1.82 -19.35
CA ASP A 2 11.58 -0.70 -20.19
C ASP A 2 11.27 0.52 -19.34
N ASP A 3 12.22 1.46 -19.27
CA ASP A 3 12.05 2.78 -18.64
C ASP A 3 11.35 3.77 -19.59
N ARG A 4 10.44 3.25 -20.43
CA ARG A 4 9.66 4.08 -21.35
C ARG A 4 8.62 4.86 -20.56
N ALA A 5 8.66 6.19 -20.66
CA ALA A 5 7.63 7.07 -20.10
C ALA A 5 6.24 6.69 -20.65
N TRP A 6 5.19 6.94 -19.85
CA TRP A 6 3.80 6.75 -20.27
C TRP A 6 3.32 8.00 -21.00
N SER A 7 2.74 7.85 -22.20
CA SER A 7 2.03 8.94 -22.87
C SER A 7 0.59 9.08 -22.36
N GLN A 8 -0.03 10.23 -22.62
CA GLN A 8 -1.47 10.41 -22.33
C GLN A 8 -2.34 9.48 -23.17
N GLU A 9 -1.95 9.18 -24.40
CA GLU A 9 -2.68 8.24 -25.26
C GLU A 9 -2.62 6.81 -24.69
N GLU A 10 -1.47 6.41 -24.14
CA GLU A 10 -1.34 5.13 -23.44
C GLU A 10 -2.23 5.07 -22.19
N ASP A 11 -2.38 6.17 -21.45
CA ASP A 11 -3.28 6.24 -20.29
C ASP A 11 -4.75 6.10 -20.70
N ILE A 12 -5.16 6.80 -21.76
CA ILE A 12 -6.52 6.70 -22.32
C ILE A 12 -6.78 5.27 -22.80
N HIS A 13 -5.80 4.68 -23.50
CA HIS A 13 -5.91 3.31 -23.98
C HIS A 13 -5.98 2.31 -22.82
N LEU A 14 -5.17 2.49 -21.77
CA LEU A 14 -5.20 1.67 -20.56
C LEU A 14 -6.55 1.79 -19.84
N ASN A 15 -7.10 3.01 -19.75
CA ASN A 15 -8.41 3.25 -19.16
C ASN A 15 -9.51 2.49 -19.92
N LYS A 16 -9.49 2.55 -21.25
CA LYS A 16 -10.44 1.82 -22.09
C LYS A 16 -10.34 0.31 -21.87
N LEU A 17 -9.15 -0.26 -22.01
CA LEU A 17 -8.94 -1.71 -21.87
C LEU A 17 -9.32 -2.23 -20.48
N TYR A 18 -9.02 -1.46 -19.44
CA TYR A 18 -9.37 -1.84 -18.08
C TYR A 18 -10.84 -1.52 -17.78
N ASN A 19 -11.27 -0.28 -17.77
CA ASN A 19 -12.59 0.07 -17.26
C ASN A 19 -13.74 -0.25 -18.23
N GLU A 20 -13.53 -0.15 -19.55
CA GLU A 20 -14.58 -0.40 -20.55
C GLU A 20 -14.57 -1.87 -21.01
N ASP A 21 -13.44 -2.35 -21.52
CA ASP A 21 -13.34 -3.71 -22.08
C ASP A 21 -13.18 -4.78 -20.99
N THR A 22 -13.02 -4.37 -19.74
CA THR A 22 -12.93 -5.24 -18.56
C THR A 22 -11.81 -6.28 -18.56
N LEU A 23 -10.76 -6.04 -19.33
CA LEU A 23 -9.68 -7.01 -19.54
C LEU A 23 -8.87 -7.30 -18.27
N SER A 24 -8.27 -8.49 -18.23
CA SER A 24 -7.35 -8.88 -17.18
C SER A 24 -5.98 -8.22 -17.36
N ILE A 25 -5.21 -8.12 -16.29
CA ILE A 25 -3.86 -7.52 -16.36
C ILE A 25 -2.93 -8.25 -17.34
N MET A 26 -3.13 -9.56 -17.53
CA MET A 26 -2.34 -10.35 -18.47
C MET A 26 -2.71 -10.01 -19.91
N ASP A 27 -4.00 -9.86 -20.21
CA ASP A 27 -4.46 -9.49 -21.54
C ASP A 27 -4.01 -8.07 -21.90
N ILE A 28 -4.13 -7.14 -20.96
CA ILE A 28 -3.64 -5.76 -21.14
C ILE A 28 -2.13 -5.74 -21.39
N SER A 29 -1.37 -6.61 -20.70
CA SER A 29 0.08 -6.73 -20.93
C SER A 29 0.42 -7.17 -22.35
N ASN A 30 -0.40 -8.05 -22.92
CA ASN A 30 -0.23 -8.52 -24.29
C ASN A 30 -0.57 -7.45 -25.33
N VAL A 31 -1.53 -6.56 -25.03
CA VAL A 31 -1.95 -5.46 -25.91
C VAL A 31 -0.96 -4.30 -25.85
N ILE A 32 -0.65 -3.79 -24.66
CA ILE A 32 0.22 -2.61 -24.46
C ILE A 32 1.71 -2.96 -24.58
N LYS A 33 2.06 -4.26 -24.62
CA LYS A 33 3.45 -4.76 -24.67
C LYS A 33 4.29 -4.25 -23.49
N ARG A 34 3.68 -4.12 -22.31
CA ARG A 34 4.35 -3.74 -21.05
C ARG A 34 4.13 -4.80 -20.00
N THR A 35 5.06 -4.93 -19.06
CA THR A 35 4.92 -5.96 -18.01
C THR A 35 3.70 -5.71 -17.12
N PRO A 36 3.02 -6.77 -16.64
CA PRO A 36 1.88 -6.61 -15.73
C PRO A 36 2.21 -5.77 -14.50
N GLY A 37 3.43 -5.89 -13.96
CA GLY A 37 3.89 -5.09 -12.81
C GLY A 37 3.92 -3.58 -13.09
N THR A 38 4.38 -3.17 -14.27
CA THR A 38 4.38 -1.77 -14.71
C THR A 38 2.95 -1.26 -14.88
N ILE A 39 2.07 -2.06 -15.47
CA ILE A 39 0.67 -1.70 -15.68
C ILE A 39 -0.07 -1.53 -14.35
N ILE A 40 0.10 -2.47 -13.40
CA ILE A 40 -0.48 -2.36 -12.04
C ILE A 40 -0.03 -1.06 -11.36
N SER A 41 1.25 -0.73 -11.48
CA SER A 41 1.81 0.48 -10.88
C SER A 41 1.21 1.74 -11.52
N ARG A 42 0.95 1.71 -12.83
CA ARG A 42 0.28 2.81 -13.53
C ARG A 42 -1.19 2.95 -13.13
N LEU A 43 -1.93 1.84 -13.05
CA LEU A 43 -3.33 1.82 -12.61
C LEU A 43 -3.51 2.41 -11.21
N LEU A 44 -2.59 2.12 -10.27
CA LEU A 44 -2.57 2.74 -8.94
C LEU A 44 -2.35 4.26 -9.02
N LYS A 45 -1.40 4.69 -9.86
CA LYS A 45 -1.09 6.12 -10.02
C LYS A 45 -2.27 6.91 -10.61
N LEU A 46 -3.02 6.30 -11.52
CA LEU A 46 -4.25 6.87 -12.10
C LEU A 46 -5.49 6.70 -11.20
N GLN A 47 -5.34 6.04 -10.04
CA GLN A 47 -6.41 5.76 -9.08
C GLN A 47 -7.60 4.95 -9.65
N TYR A 48 -7.39 4.18 -10.71
CA TYR A 48 -8.39 3.23 -11.22
C TYR A 48 -8.56 2.01 -10.31
N ILE A 49 -7.61 1.79 -9.43
CA ILE A 49 -7.59 0.74 -8.42
C ILE A 49 -7.07 1.30 -7.09
N VAL A 50 -7.57 0.76 -5.99
CA VAL A 50 -7.14 1.17 -4.63
C VAL A 50 -5.90 0.39 -4.19
N SER A 51 -5.79 -0.87 -4.60
CA SER A 51 -4.71 -1.77 -4.16
C SER A 51 -4.22 -2.68 -5.29
N ARG A 52 -3.01 -3.23 -5.15
CA ARG A 52 -2.49 -4.22 -6.12
C ARG A 52 -3.34 -5.50 -6.12
N SER A 53 -3.85 -5.88 -4.96
CA SER A 53 -4.71 -7.06 -4.78
C SER A 53 -6.08 -6.94 -5.45
N SER A 54 -6.58 -5.72 -5.67
CA SER A 54 -7.87 -5.49 -6.33
C SER A 54 -7.79 -5.53 -7.85
N VAL A 55 -6.62 -5.81 -8.43
CA VAL A 55 -6.46 -5.89 -9.90
C VAL A 55 -7.09 -7.16 -10.45
N ARG A 56 -7.86 -7.03 -11.53
CA ARG A 56 -8.39 -8.18 -12.26
C ARG A 56 -7.27 -9.05 -12.83
N GLY A 57 -7.32 -10.35 -12.52
CA GLY A 57 -6.30 -11.32 -12.92
C GLY A 57 -5.01 -11.27 -12.09
N TYR A 58 -4.97 -10.51 -10.98
CA TYR A 58 -3.78 -10.43 -10.13
C TYR A 58 -3.38 -11.78 -9.53
N LYS A 59 -4.37 -12.58 -9.12
CA LYS A 59 -4.14 -13.93 -8.58
C LYS A 59 -3.46 -14.83 -9.63
N THR A 60 -4.01 -14.86 -10.85
CA THR A 60 -3.47 -15.59 -12.00
C THR A 60 -2.05 -15.13 -12.33
N TYR A 61 -1.81 -13.81 -12.36
CA TYR A 61 -0.47 -13.27 -12.57
C TYR A 61 0.52 -13.74 -11.51
N LYS A 62 0.12 -13.74 -10.22
CA LYS A 62 0.98 -14.19 -9.12
C LYS A 62 1.33 -15.68 -9.20
N GLU A 63 0.43 -16.49 -9.75
CA GLU A 63 0.62 -17.93 -9.95
C GLU A 63 1.47 -18.25 -11.20
N SER A 64 1.56 -17.30 -12.13
CA SER A 64 2.31 -17.45 -13.39
C SER A 64 3.82 -17.60 -13.17
N ASP A 65 4.46 -18.32 -14.08
CA ASP A 65 5.91 -18.54 -14.03
C ASP A 65 6.68 -17.24 -14.29
N LEU A 66 6.13 -16.34 -15.10
CA LEU A 66 6.67 -14.99 -15.33
C LEU A 66 6.87 -14.23 -14.00
N TYR A 67 5.88 -14.28 -13.10
CA TYR A 67 6.00 -13.62 -11.80
C TYR A 67 7.07 -14.27 -10.93
N LYS A 68 7.12 -15.61 -10.89
CA LYS A 68 8.11 -16.36 -10.11
C LYS A 68 9.54 -16.07 -10.60
N GLU A 69 9.75 -16.00 -11.90
CA GLU A 69 11.03 -15.66 -12.52
C GLU A 69 11.47 -14.24 -12.16
N ILE A 70 10.59 -13.25 -12.30
CA ILE A 70 10.92 -11.86 -11.96
C ILE A 70 11.24 -11.71 -10.46
N VAL A 71 10.48 -12.38 -9.59
CA VAL A 71 10.69 -12.31 -8.14
C VAL A 71 11.99 -13.02 -7.72
N SER A 72 12.29 -14.19 -8.29
CA SER A 72 13.54 -14.91 -8.01
C SER A 72 14.76 -14.13 -8.48
N ALA A 73 14.74 -13.60 -9.71
CA ALA A 73 15.81 -12.75 -10.24
C ALA A 73 16.10 -11.51 -9.38
N ASN A 74 15.07 -10.95 -8.72
CA ASN A 74 15.24 -9.82 -7.80
C ASN A 74 15.81 -10.22 -6.43
N LYS A 75 15.53 -11.44 -5.94
CA LYS A 75 16.15 -11.96 -4.72
C LYS A 75 17.66 -12.17 -4.92
N ASP A 76 18.05 -12.76 -6.04
CA ASP A 76 19.45 -13.05 -6.34
C ASP A 76 20.29 -11.78 -6.52
N LYS A 77 19.69 -10.72 -7.09
CA LYS A 77 20.35 -9.40 -7.17
C LYS A 77 20.59 -8.80 -5.79
N LYS A 78 19.67 -8.98 -4.84
CA LYS A 78 19.79 -8.41 -3.49
C LYS A 78 20.95 -9.08 -2.71
N GLU A 79 21.09 -10.41 -2.82
CA GLU A 79 22.21 -11.12 -2.19
C GLU A 79 23.58 -10.72 -2.74
N LYS A 80 23.68 -10.40 -4.04
CA LYS A 80 24.94 -9.92 -4.65
C LYS A 80 25.33 -8.52 -4.20
N VAL A 81 24.37 -7.66 -3.84
CA VAL A 81 24.64 -6.31 -3.33
C VAL A 81 25.12 -6.35 -1.88
N ASP A 82 24.55 -7.23 -1.05
CA ASP A 82 24.97 -7.37 0.35
C ASP A 82 26.39 -7.97 0.50
N LYS A 83 26.83 -8.83 -0.44
CA LYS A 83 28.23 -9.29 -0.48
C LYS A 83 29.23 -8.17 -0.85
N LYS A 84 28.90 -7.29 -1.79
CA LYS A 84 29.80 -6.17 -2.18
C LYS A 84 29.95 -5.08 -1.11
N LYS A 85 28.99 -4.96 -0.17
CA LYS A 85 29.03 -3.93 0.88
C LYS A 85 29.97 -4.24 2.06
N ARG A 86 30.50 -5.47 2.13
CA ARG A 86 31.44 -5.90 3.18
C ARG A 86 32.92 -5.71 2.84
N GLU A 87 33.26 -5.45 1.58
CA GLU A 87 34.66 -5.32 1.12
C GLU A 87 35.09 -3.87 0.77
N GLY A 88 34.22 -2.88 0.97
CA GLY A 88 34.45 -1.49 0.57
C GLY A 88 34.23 -0.45 1.68
N ARG A 89 34.64 -0.74 2.91
CA ARG A 89 34.81 0.31 3.94
C ARG A 89 36.25 0.77 3.89
N ASP A 90 36.52 1.72 3.01
CA ASP A 90 37.56 2.77 3.14
C ASP A 90 37.65 3.51 1.80
N ASN A 91 36.68 4.38 1.54
CA ASN A 91 36.94 5.74 1.05
C ASN A 91 35.67 6.40 0.49
N LYS A 92 35.59 7.70 0.83
CA LYS A 92 34.84 8.78 0.17
C LYS A 92 33.33 8.86 0.37
N ARG A 93 32.98 9.85 1.21
CA ARG A 93 31.75 10.65 1.12
C ARG A 93 31.67 11.32 -0.25
N GLU A 94 30.49 11.29 -0.88
CA GLU A 94 29.72 12.45 -1.36
C GLU A 94 28.64 12.00 -2.36
N GLY A 95 27.41 12.48 -2.14
CA GLY A 95 26.37 12.56 -3.17
C GLY A 95 25.15 11.64 -3.00
N VAL A 96 23.98 12.19 -3.40
CA VAL A 96 22.65 11.59 -3.62
C VAL A 96 21.72 11.65 -2.39
N VAL A 97 20.90 12.70 -2.22
CA VAL A 97 19.64 13.06 -2.91
C VAL A 97 18.45 12.15 -2.54
N ASP A 98 17.47 12.81 -1.91
CA ASP A 98 16.04 12.52 -1.69
C ASP A 98 15.61 11.23 -1.01
N ASN A 99 15.23 11.38 0.27
CA ASN A 99 14.43 10.40 1.00
C ASN A 99 13.44 11.10 1.96
N ASN A 100 12.66 12.08 1.47
CA ASN A 100 11.73 12.86 2.31
C ASN A 100 10.30 12.25 2.44
N ASN A 101 9.94 11.21 1.69
CA ASN A 101 8.56 10.69 1.70
C ASN A 101 8.25 9.66 2.80
N ASN A 102 9.24 9.14 3.52
CA ASN A 102 9.00 8.13 4.56
C ASN A 102 8.69 8.73 5.94
N ASN A 103 9.14 9.97 6.22
CA ASN A 103 8.94 10.59 7.53
C ASN A 103 7.49 11.02 7.76
N SER A 104 6.83 11.58 6.74
CA SER A 104 5.43 12.04 6.88
C SER A 104 4.45 10.89 7.09
N ILE A 105 4.72 9.71 6.50
CA ILE A 105 3.87 8.52 6.72
C ILE A 105 4.06 7.96 8.13
N THR A 106 5.28 8.01 8.68
CA THR A 106 5.52 7.58 10.06
C THR A 106 4.91 8.53 11.08
N GLU A 107 4.95 9.83 10.83
CA GLU A 107 4.30 10.85 11.68
C GLU A 107 2.78 10.70 11.66
N LEU A 108 2.16 10.61 10.48
CA LEU A 108 0.71 10.41 10.37
C LEU A 108 0.24 9.11 11.04
N LYS A 109 1.04 8.04 10.99
CA LYS A 109 0.72 6.80 11.71
C LYS A 109 0.76 6.96 13.23
N LYS A 110 1.67 7.79 13.73
CA LYS A 110 1.78 8.12 15.15
C LYS A 110 0.58 8.95 15.59
N ASP A 111 0.22 9.98 14.83
CA ASP A 111 -0.94 10.83 15.13
C ASP A 111 -2.26 10.01 15.15
N VAL A 112 -2.44 9.11 14.18
CA VAL A 112 -3.61 8.21 14.16
C VAL A 112 -3.64 7.28 15.38
N GLN A 113 -2.48 6.82 15.85
CA GLN A 113 -2.40 5.98 17.04
C GLN A 113 -2.76 6.78 18.30
N GLU A 114 -2.23 7.99 18.45
CA GLU A 114 -2.55 8.88 19.58
C GLU A 114 -4.05 9.23 19.60
N ILE A 115 -4.65 9.55 18.45
CA ILE A 115 -6.11 9.80 18.34
C ILE A 115 -6.92 8.57 18.77
N LYS A 116 -6.48 7.36 18.40
CA LYS A 116 -7.16 6.12 18.77
C LYS A 116 -7.09 5.86 20.29
N GLU A 117 -5.99 6.21 20.93
CA GLU A 117 -5.83 6.09 22.37
C GLU A 117 -6.73 7.10 23.10
N SER A 118 -6.73 8.36 22.68
CA SER A 118 -7.64 9.40 23.23
C SER A 118 -9.12 9.04 23.08
N LEU A 119 -9.53 8.43 21.96
CA LEU A 119 -10.92 7.98 21.78
C LEU A 119 -11.30 6.83 22.71
N LYS A 120 -10.37 5.91 23.02
CA LYS A 120 -10.63 4.83 23.98
C LYS A 120 -10.81 5.38 25.39
N GLU A 121 -10.00 6.34 25.78
CA GLU A 121 -10.13 7.02 27.08
C GLU A 121 -11.47 7.73 27.18
N LEU A 122 -11.84 8.50 26.14
CA LEU A 122 -13.15 9.17 26.09
C LEU A 122 -14.31 8.18 26.19
N LEU A 123 -14.25 7.06 25.47
CA LEU A 123 -15.29 6.03 25.53
C LEU A 123 -15.39 5.41 26.93
N THR A 124 -14.24 5.23 27.60
CA THR A 124 -14.19 4.71 28.97
C THR A 124 -14.81 5.70 29.95
N MET A 125 -14.55 7.00 29.78
CA MET A 125 -15.19 8.05 30.57
C MET A 125 -16.69 8.13 30.32
N MET A 126 -17.13 8.10 29.06
CA MET A 126 -18.56 8.09 28.71
C MET A 126 -19.27 6.89 29.32
N LYS A 127 -18.64 5.71 29.31
CA LYS A 127 -19.18 4.52 29.96
C LYS A 127 -19.30 4.70 31.47
N ALA A 128 -18.28 5.26 32.13
CA ALA A 128 -18.33 5.55 33.55
C ALA A 128 -19.42 6.56 33.93
N VAL A 129 -19.66 7.58 33.09
CA VAL A 129 -20.76 8.54 33.28
C VAL A 129 -22.11 7.86 33.12
N TYR A 130 -22.28 7.00 32.10
CA TYR A 130 -23.52 6.25 31.91
C TYR A 130 -23.79 5.26 33.05
N ASP A 131 -22.75 4.58 33.53
CA ASP A 131 -22.85 3.67 34.68
C ASP A 131 -23.14 4.44 35.99
N PHE A 132 -22.74 5.72 36.09
CA PHE A 132 -23.06 6.59 37.21
C PHE A 132 -24.52 7.06 37.18
N GLU A 133 -25.00 7.55 36.03
CA GLU A 133 -26.39 8.02 35.85
C GLU A 133 -27.43 6.91 36.02
N ASN A 134 -27.08 5.65 35.72
CA ASN A 134 -27.99 4.52 35.89
C ASN A 134 -28.01 3.93 37.30
N ASN A 135 -27.03 4.22 38.16
CA ASN A 135 -26.98 3.72 39.54
C ASN A 135 -27.73 4.63 40.55
N ASP A 136 -28.16 5.82 40.16
CA ASP A 136 -28.93 6.73 41.02
C ASP A 136 -30.46 6.50 40.96
N ASN A 137 -30.96 5.60 40.09
CA ASN A 137 -32.39 5.34 39.94
C ASN A 137 -32.95 4.16 40.76
N ASP A 138 -32.12 3.42 41.51
CA ASP A 138 -32.54 2.22 42.25
C ASP A 138 -32.71 2.42 43.77
N ASN A 139 -32.57 3.64 44.31
CA ASN A 139 -32.63 3.88 45.77
C ASN A 139 -33.95 4.44 46.33
N ASP A 140 -35.00 4.61 45.50
CA ASP A 140 -36.30 5.15 45.97
C ASP A 140 -37.46 4.14 45.97
N SER A 141 -37.16 2.83 46.02
CA SER A 141 -38.18 1.77 46.21
C SER A 141 -37.98 0.94 47.49
N ALA A 142 -37.52 1.58 48.57
CA ALA A 142 -37.52 0.99 49.90
C ALA A 142 -37.94 2.01 50.97
N ASN A 143 -39.22 2.39 50.97
CA ASN A 143 -39.92 2.78 52.19
C ASN A 143 -41.42 2.51 52.02
N HIS A 144 -41.85 1.35 52.52
CA HIS A 144 -43.23 1.05 52.86
C HIS A 144 -43.32 0.92 54.38
#